data_AF-A0A521UDD3-F1
#
_entry.id   AF-A0A521UDD3-F1
#
_cell.length_a   1.000
_cell.length_b   1.000
_cell.length_c   1.000
_cell.angle_alpha   90.00
_cell.angle_beta   90.00
_cell.angle_gamma   90.00
#
_symmetry.space_group_name_H-M   'P 1'
#
loop_
_entity.id
_entity.type
_entity.pdbx_description
1 polymer ?
#
loop_
_entity_poly.entity_id
_entity_poly.type
_entity_poly.pdbx_seq_one_letter_code
_entity_poly.pdbx_strand_id
1 'polypeptide(L)' 'FWGGYRVVPGSFEFWQGRQNRLHDRFVYTPDEVGGWKIERLAP' A
#
# COMPACT_ATOMS: atom_id res chain seq x y z
N PHE A 1 -23.87 -22.84 7.33
CA PHE A 1 -22.39 -22.97 7.29
C PHE A 1 -21.80 -21.65 7.76
N TRP A 2 -20.74 -21.66 8.58
CA TRP A 2 -20.05 -20.45 9.05
C TRP A 2 -18.57 -20.53 8.68
N GLY A 3 -17.98 -19.42 8.26
CA GLY A 3 -16.59 -19.35 7.80
C GLY A 3 -16.21 -17.92 7.40
N GLY A 4 -14.98 -17.75 6.92
CA GLY A 4 -14.46 -16.43 6.52
C GLY A 4 -13.38 -16.54 5.45
N TYR A 5 -13.01 -15.38 4.91
CA TYR A 5 -11.99 -15.25 3.86
C TYR A 5 -10.82 -14.42 4.36
N ARG A 6 -9.62 -14.71 3.83
CA ARG A 6 -8.41 -13.92 4.05
C ARG A 6 -8.02 -13.25 2.74
N VAL A 7 -7.86 -11.93 2.77
CA VAL A 7 -7.22 -11.18 1.68
C VAL A 7 -5.72 -11.23 1.86
N VAL A 8 -5.01 -11.71 0.83
CA VAL A 8 -3.55 -11.60 0.74
C VAL A 8 -3.25 -10.47 -0.24
N PRO A 9 -2.69 -9.33 0.22
CA PRO A 9 -2.51 -8.17 -0.64
C PRO A 9 -1.41 -8.43 -1.68
N GLY A 10 -1.71 -8.15 -2.94
CA GLY A 10 -0.70 -8.05 -4.01
C GLY A 10 -0.02 -6.67 -4.05
N SER A 11 -0.66 -5.65 -3.48
CA SER A 11 -0.10 -4.34 -3.18
C SER A 11 -1.03 -3.60 -2.21
N PHE A 12 -0.55 -2.53 -1.58
CA PHE A 12 -1.37 -1.59 -0.83
C PHE A 12 -0.73 -0.20 -0.80
N GLU A 13 -1.54 0.85 -0.59
CA GLU A 13 -1.10 2.24 -0.57
C GLU A 13 -1.44 2.90 0.76
N PHE A 14 -0.49 3.63 1.34
CA PHE A 14 -0.77 4.63 2.35
C PHE A 14 -0.84 6.00 1.70
N TRP A 15 -1.99 6.64 1.87
CA TRP A 15 -2.25 7.99 1.39
C TRP A 15 -2.42 8.94 2.57
N GLN A 16 -1.60 9.97 2.64
CA GLN A 16 -1.63 10.97 3.71
C GLN A 16 -1.92 12.37 3.16
N GLY A 17 -2.99 12.97 3.69
CA GLY A 17 -3.40 14.34 3.41
C GLY A 17 -2.34 15.39 3.81
N ARG A 18 -2.05 16.37 2.94
CA ARG A 18 -1.33 17.60 3.30
C ARG A 18 -2.14 18.84 2.91
N GLN A 19 -1.96 19.94 3.64
CA GLN A 19 -2.71 21.19 3.43
C GLN A 19 -2.45 21.84 2.07
N ASN A 20 -1.27 21.62 1.48
CA ASN A 20 -0.87 22.19 0.20
C ASN A 20 -1.26 21.32 -1.02
N ARG A 21 -2.17 20.35 -0.85
CA ARG A 21 -2.59 19.37 -1.88
C ARG A 21 -1.47 18.46 -2.40
N LEU A 22 -0.26 18.55 -1.83
CA LEU A 22 0.83 17.64 -2.13
C LEU A 22 0.79 16.45 -1.18
N HIS A 23 -0.11 15.53 -1.46
CA HIS A 23 -0.30 14.32 -0.67
C HIS A 23 0.95 13.44 -0.67
N ASP A 24 1.25 12.83 0.47
CA ASP A 24 2.24 11.75 0.50
C ASP A 24 1.53 10.45 0.13
N ARG A 25 2.08 9.77 -0.87
CA ARG A 25 1.57 8.51 -1.37
C ARG A 25 2.69 7.49 -1.35
N PHE A 26 2.53 6.43 -0.57
CA PHE A 26 3.51 5.35 -0.46
C PHE A 26 2.86 4.04 -0.85
N VAL A 27 3.32 3.43 -1.94
CA VAL A 27 2.85 2.13 -2.41
C VAL A 27 3.82 1.06 -1.96
N TYR A 28 3.27 -0.04 -1.46
CA TYR A 28 3.96 -1.24 -1.02
C TYR A 28 3.64 -2.36 -2.02
N THR A 29 4.67 -2.97 -2.59
CA THR A 29 4.58 -4.16 -3.44
C THR A 29 5.46 -5.27 -2.89
N PRO A 30 5.07 -6.56 -2.99
CA PRO A 30 5.92 -7.67 -2.58
C PRO A 30 7.23 -7.64 -3.37
N ASP A 31 8.35 -7.84 -2.68
CA ASP A 31 9.63 -8.05 -3.35
C ASP A 31 9.89 -9.55 -3.63
N GLU A 32 10.99 -9.85 -4.30
CA GLU A 32 11.37 -11.22 -4.69
C GLU A 32 11.86 -12.09 -3.51
N VAL A 33 12.16 -11.48 -2.36
CA VAL A 33 12.74 -12.15 -1.18
C VAL A 33 11.76 -12.25 0.01
N GLY A 34 10.49 -11.87 -0.19
CA GLY A 34 9.42 -11.98 0.82
C GLY A 34 9.24 -10.75 1.72
N GLY A 35 9.89 -9.64 1.40
CA GLY A 35 9.66 -8.33 1.98
C GLY A 35 8.73 -7.44 1.14
N TRP A 36 8.81 -6.13 1.37
CA TRP A 36 8.03 -5.13 0.65
C TRP A 36 8.95 -4.06 0.07
N LYS A 37 8.82 -3.84 -1.24
CA LYS A 37 9.37 -2.66 -1.91
C LYS A 37 8.44 -1.48 -1.67
N ILE A 38 9.01 -0.32 -1.34
CA ILE A 38 8.28 0.92 -1.05
C ILE A 38 8.63 1.96 -2.12
N GLU A 39 7.61 2.54 -2.73
CA GLU A 39 7.76 3.60 -3.73
C GLU A 39 6.90 4.81 -3.35
N ARG A 40 7.47 6.01 -3.45
CA ARG A 40 6.75 7.26 -3.25
C ARG A 40 6.16 7.72 -4.58
N LEU A 41 4.84 7.89 -4.64
CA LEU A 41 4.16 8.43 -5.81
C LEU A 41 3.98 9.95 -5.69
N ALA A 42 3.93 10.61 -6.85
CA ALA A 42 3.49 11.98 -6.91
C ALA A 42 1.98 12.08 -6.58
N PRO A 43 1.57 13.13 -5.84
CA PRO A 43 0.16 13.46 -5.64
C PRO A 43 -0.54 13.91 -6.92
#